data_AF-A0A376NVX2-F1
#
_entry.id   AF-A0A376NVX2-F1
#
_cell.length_a   1.000
_cell.length_b   1.000
_cell.length_c   1.000
_cell.angle_alpha   90.00
_cell.angle_beta   90.00
_cell.angle_gamma   90.00
#
_symmetry.space_group_name_H-M   'P 1'
#
loop_
_entity.id
_entity.type
_entity.pdbx_description
1 polymer ?
#
loop_
_entity_poly.entity_id
_entity_poly.type
_entity_poly.pdbx_seq_one_letter_code
_entity_poly.pdbx_strand_id
1 'polypeptide(L)'
;MLDIPANGEIIRYGEVIGYAARAIPRGSWIDESMVVLPEAPPLHTLPLATKVPEPLPPLEGYTFEGYRNADGSVGTKNLLGITTSVHCVAGVVDYVVKIIERDLLPKYPNVDGVVGLNHLYGCGVAINAPAAVVPIRTIHNISLNPNFGGEVMVIGLGCEKLQPERLLVGTDDVQDIPLENASIVSLQDEKHVGFQSMVEDILQIAERHLQKLNQRQRETCPASELVVGMQCGGSDAFSGVTANPAVGYASDLLVRCGATVMFSEVTEVRDAIHLLTPRAVNEEVGKRLLEEMEWYDNYLNMGKTDRSANPSPGNKKGGLAMWWRRHSAPLLNRVKVQLLKCCRPVNARLNAD
;
A
#
# COMPACT_ATOMS: atom_id res chain seq x y z
N MET A 1 6.27 36.66 6.90
CA MET A 1 7.70 37.01 7.05
C MET A 1 8.05 38.35 6.41
N LEU A 2 7.34 38.73 5.35
CA LEU A 2 7.39 40.05 4.68
C LEU A 2 5.95 40.58 4.55
N ASP A 3 5.80 41.83 4.09
CA ASP A 3 4.51 42.34 3.63
C ASP A 3 4.16 41.65 2.29
N ILE A 4 2.91 41.20 2.15
CA ILE A 4 2.40 40.57 0.92
C ILE A 4 1.32 41.51 0.34
N PRO A 5 1.48 42.02 -0.88
CA PRO A 5 0.45 42.86 -1.50
C PRO A 5 -0.82 42.04 -1.79
N ALA A 6 -1.95 42.73 -2.03
CA ALA A 6 -3.14 42.06 -2.54
C ALA A 6 -2.83 41.37 -3.88
N ASN A 7 -3.35 40.16 -4.07
CA ASN A 7 -3.04 39.23 -5.15
C ASN A 7 -1.56 38.77 -5.21
N GLY A 8 -0.75 39.10 -4.20
CA GLY A 8 0.62 38.63 -4.07
C GLY A 8 0.69 37.12 -3.79
N GLU A 9 1.74 36.48 -4.29
CA GLU A 9 1.98 35.06 -4.07
C GLU A 9 2.26 34.75 -2.59
N ILE A 10 1.60 33.69 -2.10
CA ILE A 10 1.90 33.10 -0.80
C ILE A 10 2.74 31.86 -1.06
N ILE A 11 4.01 31.93 -0.69
CA ILE A 11 4.98 30.86 -0.96
C ILE A 11 5.26 30.09 0.33
N ARG A 12 5.11 28.77 0.27
CA ARG A 12 5.52 27.85 1.35
C ARG A 12 6.18 26.63 0.71
N TYR A 13 7.23 26.11 1.35
CA TYR A 13 8.01 24.98 0.84
C TYR A 13 8.61 25.20 -0.57
N GLY A 14 8.81 26.46 -0.96
CA GLY A 14 9.34 26.82 -2.27
C GLY A 14 8.30 26.92 -3.39
N GLU A 15 7.02 26.66 -3.12
CA GLU A 15 5.94 26.66 -4.11
C GLU A 15 4.83 27.65 -3.76
N VAL A 16 4.12 28.14 -4.77
CA VAL A 16 2.95 29.01 -4.58
C VAL A 16 1.78 28.17 -4.06
N ILE A 17 1.32 28.45 -2.84
CA ILE A 17 0.18 27.76 -2.22
C ILE A 17 -1.14 28.54 -2.35
N GLY A 18 -1.07 29.75 -2.92
CA GLY A 18 -2.23 30.62 -3.16
C GLY A 18 -1.84 32.09 -3.27
N TYR A 19 -2.85 32.92 -3.42
CA TYR A 19 -2.71 34.36 -3.58
C TYR A 19 -3.42 35.09 -2.44
N ALA A 20 -2.84 36.20 -1.97
CA ALA A 20 -3.41 36.97 -0.89
C ALA A 20 -4.69 37.70 -1.34
N ALA A 21 -5.84 37.41 -0.71
CA ALA A 21 -7.13 38.05 -1.05
C ALA A 21 -7.14 39.57 -0.80
N ARG A 22 -6.21 40.06 0.04
CA ARG A 22 -5.98 41.45 0.40
C ARG A 22 -4.52 41.63 0.80
N ALA A 23 -4.03 42.86 0.96
CA ALA A 23 -2.68 43.09 1.48
C ALA A 23 -2.54 42.52 2.91
N ILE A 24 -1.47 41.77 3.16
CA ILE A 24 -1.16 41.12 4.43
C ILE A 24 0.12 41.74 4.99
N PRO A 25 0.06 42.51 6.09
CA PRO A 25 1.24 43.07 6.74
C PRO A 25 2.13 41.99 7.34
N ARG A 26 3.43 42.26 7.39
CA ARG A 26 4.44 41.41 8.01
C ARG A 26 4.08 41.11 9.47
N GLY A 27 4.21 39.84 9.85
CA GLY A 27 3.96 39.38 11.22
C GLY A 27 2.49 39.08 11.52
N SER A 28 1.59 39.32 10.56
CA SER A 28 0.17 38.96 10.71
C SER A 28 -0.05 37.46 10.68
N TRP A 29 -1.08 37.00 11.38
CA TRP A 29 -1.62 35.65 11.23
C TRP A 29 -2.38 35.54 9.91
N ILE A 30 -2.12 34.48 9.14
CA ILE A 30 -2.76 34.20 7.85
C ILE A 30 -3.73 33.03 8.04
N ASP A 31 -5.01 33.35 8.19
CA ASP A 31 -6.09 32.37 8.17
C ASP A 31 -6.58 32.06 6.75
N GLU A 32 -7.52 31.15 6.64
CA GLU A 32 -7.90 30.59 5.35
C GLU A 32 -8.72 31.51 4.46
N SER A 33 -9.49 32.41 5.07
CA SER A 33 -10.27 33.40 4.34
C SER A 33 -9.39 34.43 3.61
N MET A 34 -8.11 34.51 3.98
CA MET A 34 -7.15 35.45 3.37
C MET A 34 -6.42 34.88 2.16
N VAL A 35 -6.66 33.61 1.80
CA VAL A 35 -5.94 32.92 0.72
C VAL A 35 -6.91 32.46 -0.35
N VAL A 36 -6.66 32.88 -1.58
CA VAL A 36 -7.32 32.36 -2.77
C VAL A 36 -6.48 31.22 -3.32
N LEU A 37 -7.08 30.04 -3.45
CA LEU A 37 -6.39 28.87 -3.99
C LEU A 37 -6.09 29.05 -5.49
N PRO A 38 -4.92 28.59 -5.97
CA PRO A 38 -4.64 28.58 -7.39
C PRO A 38 -5.53 27.54 -8.10
N GLU A 39 -5.93 27.84 -9.32
CA GLU A 39 -6.57 26.83 -10.17
C GLU A 39 -5.55 25.77 -10.58
N ALA A 40 -5.89 24.50 -10.41
CA ALA A 40 -4.98 23.41 -10.75
C ALA A 40 -4.85 23.30 -12.28
N PRO A 41 -3.63 23.20 -12.83
CA PRO A 41 -3.44 23.01 -14.26
C PRO A 41 -3.99 21.64 -14.71
N PRO A 42 -4.46 21.49 -15.96
CA PRO A 42 -4.89 20.22 -16.49
C PRO A 42 -3.75 19.18 -16.49
N LEU A 43 -4.06 17.91 -16.20
CA LEU A 43 -3.06 16.83 -16.08
C LEU A 43 -2.14 16.72 -17.30
N HIS A 44 -2.69 16.82 -18.52
CA HIS A 44 -1.95 16.70 -19.77
C HIS A 44 -0.95 17.85 -20.04
N THR A 45 -1.01 18.94 -19.26
CA THR A 45 -0.09 20.09 -19.38
C THR A 45 1.11 19.99 -18.45
N LEU A 46 1.13 18.99 -17.55
CA LEU A 46 2.16 18.88 -16.53
C LEU A 46 3.50 18.43 -17.12
N PRO A 47 4.62 19.05 -16.70
CA PRO A 47 5.95 18.67 -17.17
C PRO A 47 6.35 17.29 -16.63
N LEU A 48 6.87 16.43 -17.51
CA LEU A 48 7.29 15.08 -17.19
C LEU A 48 8.81 14.96 -17.22
N ALA A 49 9.41 14.34 -16.21
CA ALA A 49 10.85 14.05 -16.16
C ALA A 49 11.79 15.25 -16.42
N THR A 50 11.33 16.47 -16.11
CA THR A 50 12.09 17.72 -16.36
C THR A 50 13.11 18.06 -15.28
N LYS A 51 13.03 17.41 -14.11
CA LYS A 51 13.87 17.66 -12.93
C LYS A 51 14.29 16.34 -12.26
N VAL A 52 14.76 15.39 -13.06
CA VAL A 52 15.29 14.11 -12.53
C VAL A 52 16.58 14.40 -11.75
N PRO A 53 16.65 14.09 -10.45
CA PRO A 53 17.85 14.34 -9.67
C PRO A 53 18.94 13.32 -10.00
N GLU A 54 20.20 13.76 -9.95
CA GLU A 54 21.35 12.86 -10.01
C GLU A 54 21.31 11.85 -8.85
N PRO A 55 21.63 10.56 -9.12
CA PRO A 55 21.75 9.56 -8.07
C PRO A 55 22.75 9.95 -6.99
N LEU A 56 22.38 9.74 -5.73
CA LEU A 56 23.29 9.92 -4.60
C LEU A 56 24.27 8.74 -4.51
N PRO A 57 25.46 8.92 -3.88
CA PRO A 57 26.37 7.81 -3.64
C PRO A 57 25.70 6.67 -2.86
N PRO A 58 25.89 5.41 -3.26
CA PRO A 58 25.28 4.27 -2.59
C PRO A 58 25.75 4.14 -1.14
N LEU A 59 24.94 3.47 -0.32
CA LEU A 59 25.26 3.10 1.06
C LEU A 59 25.41 1.57 1.12
N GLU A 60 26.60 1.10 1.46
CA GLU A 60 26.94 -0.32 1.49
C GLU A 60 27.16 -0.80 2.93
N GLY A 61 27.07 -2.11 3.15
CA GLY A 61 27.36 -2.75 4.44
C GLY A 61 26.24 -2.69 5.48
N TYR A 62 25.12 -2.03 5.19
CA TYR A 62 23.94 -2.06 6.08
C TYR A 62 23.15 -3.35 5.90
N THR A 63 22.82 -4.00 7.01
CA THR A 63 22.14 -5.29 7.04
C THR A 63 20.99 -5.30 8.05
N PHE A 64 20.14 -6.31 7.98
CA PHE A 64 19.10 -6.62 8.98
C PHE A 64 18.91 -8.13 9.10
N GLU A 65 18.39 -8.58 10.25
CA GLU A 65 18.08 -9.99 10.49
C GLU A 65 16.69 -10.31 9.93
N GLY A 66 16.62 -11.06 8.83
CA GLY A 66 15.39 -11.37 8.10
C GLY A 66 15.22 -12.84 7.77
N TYR A 67 14.02 -13.25 7.35
CA TYR A 67 13.73 -14.62 6.95
C TYR A 67 13.81 -14.75 5.43
N ARG A 68 14.84 -15.43 4.92
CA ARG A 68 14.99 -15.68 3.47
C ARG A 68 13.89 -16.62 2.99
N ASN A 69 13.32 -16.32 1.82
CA ASN A 69 12.34 -17.14 1.12
C ASN A 69 12.97 -17.86 -0.08
N ALA A 70 12.32 -18.90 -0.57
CA ALA A 70 12.79 -19.67 -1.73
C ALA A 70 12.79 -18.84 -3.04
N ASP A 71 11.93 -17.83 -3.15
CA ASP A 71 11.86 -16.89 -4.27
C ASP A 71 12.93 -15.78 -4.22
N GLY A 72 13.77 -15.77 -3.18
CA GLY A 72 14.82 -14.79 -2.94
C GLY A 72 14.40 -13.59 -2.06
N SER A 73 13.10 -13.36 -1.88
CA SER A 73 12.59 -12.28 -1.03
C SER A 73 12.92 -12.50 0.45
N VAL A 74 12.85 -11.42 1.24
CA VAL A 74 13.15 -11.46 2.68
C VAL A 74 11.99 -10.95 3.51
N GLY A 75 11.45 -11.83 4.36
CA GLY A 75 10.45 -11.47 5.37
C GLY A 75 11.08 -10.79 6.59
N THR A 76 10.41 -9.78 7.13
CA THR A 76 10.76 -9.16 8.42
C THR A 76 10.09 -9.86 9.60
N LYS A 77 9.01 -10.58 9.33
CA LYS A 77 8.28 -11.47 10.24
C LYS A 77 8.12 -12.86 9.62
N ASN A 78 7.82 -13.84 10.46
CA ASN A 78 7.50 -15.21 10.08
C ASN A 78 6.05 -15.50 10.49
N LEU A 79 5.11 -15.29 9.58
CA LEU A 79 3.67 -15.36 9.83
C LEU A 79 3.03 -16.52 9.06
N LEU A 80 2.01 -17.14 9.66
CA LEU A 80 1.08 -17.99 8.92
C LEU A 80 -0.01 -17.12 8.27
N GLY A 81 -0.10 -17.15 6.93
CA GLY A 81 -1.17 -16.48 6.19
C GLY A 81 -2.34 -17.43 5.93
N ILE A 82 -3.56 -17.03 6.28
CA ILE A 82 -4.79 -17.77 5.96
C ILE A 82 -5.64 -16.89 5.06
N THR A 83 -5.67 -17.19 3.76
CA THR A 83 -6.47 -16.46 2.78
C THR A 83 -7.82 -17.13 2.53
N THR A 84 -8.80 -16.35 2.10
CA THR A 84 -10.15 -16.83 1.79
C THR A 84 -10.45 -16.61 0.33
N SER A 85 -11.14 -17.57 -0.32
CA SER A 85 -11.68 -17.37 -1.67
C SER A 85 -12.98 -16.56 -1.68
N VAL A 86 -13.66 -16.46 -0.53
CA VAL A 86 -14.99 -15.85 -0.43
C VAL A 86 -15.32 -15.28 0.95
N HIS A 87 -16.11 -14.20 0.99
CA HIS A 87 -16.55 -13.58 2.24
C HIS A 87 -17.33 -14.52 3.19
N CYS A 88 -18.05 -15.50 2.66
CA CYS A 88 -18.90 -16.39 3.47
C CYS A 88 -18.13 -17.19 4.52
N VAL A 89 -16.83 -17.40 4.34
CA VAL A 89 -15.99 -18.13 5.33
C VAL A 89 -15.34 -17.21 6.37
N ALA A 90 -15.48 -15.88 6.26
CA ALA A 90 -14.76 -14.93 7.12
C ALA A 90 -14.97 -15.19 8.62
N GLY A 91 -16.21 -15.48 9.04
CA GLY A 91 -16.51 -15.80 10.44
C GLY A 91 -15.86 -17.10 10.92
N VAL A 92 -15.69 -18.10 10.03
CA VAL A 92 -14.99 -19.34 10.33
C VAL A 92 -13.50 -19.07 10.47
N VAL A 93 -12.91 -18.29 9.57
CA VAL A 93 -11.49 -17.92 9.63
C VAL A 93 -11.18 -17.15 10.92
N ASP A 94 -11.97 -16.14 11.28
CA ASP A 94 -11.78 -15.39 12.52
C ASP A 94 -11.89 -16.27 13.77
N TYR A 95 -12.77 -17.27 13.73
CA TYR A 95 -12.90 -18.24 14.80
C TYR A 95 -11.67 -19.15 14.90
N VAL A 96 -11.21 -19.69 13.78
CA VAL A 96 -10.04 -20.59 13.76
C VAL A 96 -8.74 -19.85 14.08
N VAL A 97 -8.53 -18.64 13.58
CA VAL A 97 -7.36 -17.81 13.91
C VAL A 97 -7.21 -17.65 15.43
N LYS A 98 -8.30 -17.36 16.15
CA LYS A 98 -8.28 -17.26 17.61
C LYS A 98 -7.91 -18.57 18.31
N ILE A 99 -8.33 -19.71 17.76
CA ILE A 99 -7.95 -21.03 18.28
C ILE A 99 -6.47 -21.28 18.02
N ILE A 100 -5.97 -20.99 16.81
CA ILE A 100 -4.56 -21.14 16.45
C ILE A 100 -3.69 -20.30 17.39
N GLU A 101 -4.01 -19.03 17.59
CA GLU A 101 -3.28 -18.12 18.48
C GLU A 101 -3.23 -18.64 19.92
N ARG A 102 -4.32 -19.20 20.43
CA ARG A 102 -4.44 -19.68 21.81
C ARG A 102 -3.78 -21.05 22.02
N ASP A 103 -4.01 -21.99 21.11
CA ASP A 103 -3.75 -23.42 21.36
C ASP A 103 -2.55 -23.97 20.58
N LEU A 104 -2.24 -23.43 19.41
CA LEU A 104 -1.17 -23.92 18.54
C LEU A 104 0.06 -23.02 18.59
N LEU A 105 -0.11 -21.71 18.41
CA LEU A 105 1.00 -20.75 18.33
C LEU A 105 1.98 -20.82 19.52
N PRO A 106 1.55 -21.05 20.79
CA PRO A 106 2.49 -21.20 21.91
C PRO A 106 3.45 -22.40 21.78
N LYS A 107 3.13 -23.40 20.94
CA LYS A 107 4.00 -24.55 20.66
C LYS A 107 5.08 -24.24 19.62
N TYR A 108 4.95 -23.12 18.89
CA TYR A 108 5.79 -22.76 17.75
C TYR A 108 6.44 -21.38 17.96
N PRO A 109 7.43 -21.26 18.86
CA PRO A 109 7.98 -19.97 19.30
C PRO A 109 8.72 -19.18 18.20
N ASN A 110 9.08 -19.81 17.08
CA ASN A 110 9.72 -19.14 15.96
C ASN A 110 8.71 -18.54 14.96
N VAL A 111 7.41 -18.71 15.19
CA VAL A 111 6.33 -18.12 14.39
C VAL A 111 5.81 -16.88 15.10
N ASP A 112 5.88 -15.73 14.44
CA ASP A 112 5.54 -14.42 15.03
C ASP A 112 4.01 -14.23 15.19
N GLY A 113 3.20 -14.99 14.45
CA GLY A 113 1.74 -14.89 14.51
C GLY A 113 1.02 -15.55 13.33
N VAL A 114 -0.30 -15.40 13.32
CA VAL A 114 -1.20 -15.88 12.26
C VAL A 114 -2.09 -14.71 11.82
N VAL A 115 -2.38 -14.63 10.52
CA VAL A 115 -3.20 -13.56 9.94
C VAL A 115 -4.26 -14.14 9.02
N GLY A 116 -5.53 -13.86 9.32
CA GLY A 116 -6.66 -14.11 8.42
C GLY A 116 -6.83 -12.97 7.41
N LEU A 117 -6.78 -13.29 6.12
CA LEU A 117 -6.94 -12.34 5.01
C LEU A 117 -8.36 -12.37 4.48
N ASN A 118 -9.30 -11.89 5.30
CA ASN A 118 -10.69 -11.80 4.93
C ASN A 118 -10.93 -10.67 3.92
N HIS A 119 -11.88 -10.88 3.02
CA HIS A 119 -12.32 -9.86 2.07
C HIS A 119 -13.83 -9.79 1.95
N LEU A 120 -14.35 -8.67 1.45
CA LEU A 120 -15.79 -8.44 1.28
C LEU A 120 -16.36 -8.99 -0.05
N TYR A 121 -15.49 -9.54 -0.91
CA TYR A 121 -15.91 -10.13 -2.18
C TYR A 121 -16.75 -11.41 -1.95
N GLY A 122 -18.01 -11.41 -2.42
CA GLY A 122 -18.97 -12.50 -2.18
C GLY A 122 -19.12 -13.49 -3.34
N CYS A 123 -19.77 -14.63 -3.08
CA CYS A 123 -20.00 -15.70 -4.08
C CYS A 123 -20.70 -15.20 -5.37
N GLY A 124 -21.58 -14.20 -5.26
CA GLY A 124 -22.44 -13.73 -6.35
C GLY A 124 -21.79 -12.71 -7.28
N VAL A 125 -20.56 -12.26 -7.00
CA VAL A 125 -19.95 -11.18 -7.77
C VAL A 125 -19.60 -11.64 -9.19
N ALA A 126 -19.75 -10.75 -10.16
CA ALA A 126 -19.33 -10.99 -11.53
C ALA A 126 -17.79 -11.02 -11.59
N ILE A 127 -17.21 -12.20 -11.35
CA ILE A 127 -15.76 -12.48 -11.37
C ILE A 127 -15.06 -12.12 -12.68
N ASN A 128 -15.82 -11.97 -13.77
CA ASN A 128 -15.32 -11.55 -15.07
C ASN A 128 -15.70 -10.09 -15.40
N ALA A 129 -16.23 -9.33 -14.44
CA ALA A 129 -16.49 -7.91 -14.63
C ALA A 129 -15.16 -7.15 -14.69
N PRO A 130 -15.04 -6.12 -15.56
CA PRO A 130 -13.78 -5.38 -15.73
C PRO A 130 -13.18 -4.81 -14.43
N ALA A 131 -14.02 -4.42 -13.46
CA ALA A 131 -13.58 -3.86 -12.18
C ALA A 131 -13.23 -4.90 -11.10
N ALA A 132 -13.55 -6.19 -11.31
CA ALA A 132 -13.31 -7.24 -10.31
C ALA A 132 -11.82 -7.60 -10.15
N VAL A 133 -10.96 -7.14 -11.08
CA VAL A 133 -9.53 -7.41 -11.08
C VAL A 133 -8.82 -6.86 -9.84
N VAL A 134 -9.25 -5.71 -9.30
CA VAL A 134 -8.54 -5.05 -8.18
C VAL A 134 -8.60 -5.93 -6.92
N PRO A 135 -9.78 -6.29 -6.37
CA PRO A 135 -9.84 -7.13 -5.18
C PRO A 135 -9.16 -8.49 -5.35
N ILE A 136 -9.35 -9.15 -6.51
CA ILE A 136 -8.74 -10.47 -6.78
C ILE A 136 -7.22 -10.37 -6.73
N ARG A 137 -6.65 -9.39 -7.47
CA ARG A 137 -5.21 -9.14 -7.48
C ARG A 137 -4.68 -8.72 -6.11
N THR A 138 -5.44 -7.97 -5.33
CA THR A 138 -5.08 -7.61 -3.95
C THR A 138 -4.87 -8.84 -3.09
N ILE A 139 -5.85 -9.74 -3.04
CA ILE A 139 -5.79 -10.93 -2.16
C ILE A 139 -4.71 -11.91 -2.61
N HIS A 140 -4.55 -12.08 -3.93
CA HIS A 140 -3.46 -12.85 -4.49
C HIS A 140 -2.10 -12.28 -4.04
N ASN A 141 -1.83 -10.99 -4.27
CA ASN A 141 -0.52 -10.41 -4.00
C ASN A 141 -0.21 -10.24 -2.52
N ILE A 142 -1.23 -10.10 -1.66
CA ILE A 142 -1.02 -10.19 -0.21
C ILE A 142 -0.51 -11.59 0.15
N SER A 143 -1.03 -12.65 -0.47
CA SER A 143 -0.55 -14.03 -0.24
C SER A 143 0.92 -14.23 -0.65
N LEU A 144 1.43 -13.42 -1.57
CA LEU A 144 2.85 -13.38 -1.97
C LEU A 144 3.72 -12.49 -1.04
N ASN A 145 3.20 -11.95 0.05
CA ASN A 145 4.00 -11.11 0.95
C ASN A 145 5.15 -11.92 1.56
N PRO A 146 6.40 -11.40 1.56
CA PRO A 146 7.56 -12.13 2.07
C PRO A 146 7.44 -12.59 3.52
N ASN A 147 6.62 -11.92 4.34
CA ASN A 147 6.38 -12.31 5.73
C ASN A 147 5.61 -13.62 5.89
N PHE A 148 4.92 -14.10 4.85
CA PHE A 148 4.23 -15.41 4.87
C PHE A 148 5.14 -16.58 4.52
N GLY A 149 6.37 -16.33 4.07
CA GLY A 149 7.34 -17.40 3.85
C GLY A 149 7.03 -18.37 2.71
N GLY A 150 6.06 -18.06 1.86
CA GLY A 150 5.50 -19.01 0.90
C GLY A 150 4.58 -20.07 1.53
N GLU A 151 4.26 -19.97 2.82
CA GLU A 151 3.38 -20.88 3.54
C GLU A 151 2.01 -20.21 3.79
N VAL A 152 1.21 -20.14 2.73
CA VAL A 152 -0.18 -19.66 2.80
C VAL A 152 -1.13 -20.84 2.74
N MET A 153 -2.19 -20.77 3.54
CA MET A 153 -3.33 -21.68 3.48
C MET A 153 -4.54 -20.96 2.88
N VAL A 154 -5.30 -21.64 2.02
CA VAL A 154 -6.53 -21.11 1.42
C VAL A 154 -7.74 -21.83 1.99
N ILE A 155 -8.72 -21.07 2.49
CA ILE A 155 -10.01 -21.60 2.94
C ILE A 155 -11.10 -21.13 1.98
N GLY A 156 -11.79 -22.07 1.36
CA GLY A 156 -12.96 -21.83 0.52
C GLY A 156 -14.22 -22.44 1.09
N LEU A 157 -15.38 -21.95 0.67
CA LEU A 157 -16.64 -22.54 1.09
C LEU A 157 -16.93 -23.80 0.25
N GLY A 158 -16.62 -23.78 -1.04
CA GLY A 158 -16.85 -24.84 -2.01
C GLY A 158 -17.91 -24.51 -3.07
N CYS A 159 -18.74 -23.49 -2.85
CA CYS A 159 -19.81 -23.08 -3.78
C CYS A 159 -19.58 -21.71 -4.43
N GLU A 160 -18.48 -21.04 -4.12
CA GLU A 160 -18.14 -19.73 -4.65
C GLU A 160 -17.79 -19.74 -6.14
N LYS A 161 -18.00 -18.60 -6.81
CA LYS A 161 -17.60 -18.45 -8.21
C LYS A 161 -16.09 -18.25 -8.39
N LEU A 162 -15.43 -17.62 -7.42
CA LEU A 162 -13.98 -17.49 -7.39
C LEU A 162 -13.41 -18.69 -6.64
N GLN A 163 -13.16 -19.78 -7.37
CA GLN A 163 -12.61 -20.99 -6.77
C GLN A 163 -11.18 -20.75 -6.24
N PRO A 164 -10.77 -21.35 -5.11
CA PRO A 164 -9.42 -21.24 -4.55
C PRO A 164 -8.30 -21.42 -5.58
N GLU A 165 -8.44 -22.39 -6.49
CA GLU A 165 -7.44 -22.70 -7.52
C GLU A 165 -7.26 -21.52 -8.47
N ARG A 166 -8.36 -20.81 -8.80
CA ARG A 166 -8.30 -19.61 -9.64
C ARG A 166 -7.66 -18.42 -8.93
N LEU A 167 -7.75 -18.36 -7.60
CA LEU A 167 -7.01 -17.34 -6.83
C LEU A 167 -5.50 -17.60 -6.86
N LEU A 168 -5.07 -18.86 -7.01
CA LEU A 168 -3.67 -19.26 -7.00
C LEU A 168 -3.01 -19.21 -8.37
N VAL A 169 -3.80 -19.38 -9.44
CA VAL A 169 -3.36 -19.13 -10.81
C VAL A 169 -3.09 -17.64 -10.97
N GLY A 170 -1.85 -17.30 -11.30
CA GLY A 170 -1.41 -15.95 -11.60
C GLY A 170 -2.00 -15.43 -12.90
N THR A 171 -1.62 -14.21 -13.24
CA THR A 171 -1.98 -13.52 -14.48
C THR A 171 -0.70 -13.05 -15.16
N ASP A 172 -0.78 -12.45 -16.35
CA ASP A 172 0.43 -11.94 -17.02
C ASP A 172 1.23 -10.94 -16.16
N ASP A 173 0.57 -10.27 -15.20
CA ASP A 173 1.17 -9.31 -14.25
C ASP A 173 1.36 -9.84 -12.81
N VAL A 174 1.05 -11.12 -12.55
CA VAL A 174 1.01 -11.70 -11.21
C VAL A 174 1.54 -13.14 -11.25
N GLN A 175 2.48 -13.49 -10.37
CA GLN A 175 3.09 -14.83 -10.37
C GLN A 175 2.12 -15.90 -9.85
N ASP A 176 2.23 -17.13 -10.34
CA ASP A 176 1.50 -18.26 -9.76
C ASP A 176 1.95 -18.55 -8.33
N ILE A 177 1.01 -18.96 -7.48
CA ILE A 177 1.31 -19.46 -6.13
C ILE A 177 1.25 -20.99 -6.17
N PRO A 178 2.40 -21.69 -6.19
CA PRO A 178 2.40 -23.15 -6.17
C PRO A 178 2.02 -23.63 -4.76
N LEU A 179 0.76 -24.04 -4.59
CA LEU A 179 0.31 -24.71 -3.37
C LEU A 179 0.08 -26.19 -3.63
N GLU A 180 0.47 -27.01 -2.66
CA GLU A 180 -0.04 -28.37 -2.57
C GLU A 180 -1.55 -28.32 -2.33
N ASN A 181 -2.32 -29.18 -3.00
CA ASN A 181 -3.78 -29.29 -2.79
C ASN A 181 -4.15 -29.47 -1.30
N ALA A 182 -3.23 -30.05 -0.50
CA ALA A 182 -3.39 -30.21 0.94
C ALA A 182 -3.36 -28.91 1.76
N SER A 183 -3.12 -27.76 1.13
CA SER A 183 -3.17 -26.41 1.73
C SER A 183 -4.46 -25.65 1.38
N ILE A 184 -5.35 -26.27 0.60
CA ILE A 184 -6.68 -25.75 0.28
C ILE A 184 -7.71 -26.52 1.10
N VAL A 185 -8.54 -25.81 1.86
CA VAL A 185 -9.64 -26.39 2.65
C VAL A 185 -10.97 -25.91 2.09
N SER A 186 -11.79 -26.83 1.59
CA SER A 186 -13.16 -26.54 1.16
C SER A 186 -14.14 -26.94 2.26
N LEU A 187 -14.81 -25.96 2.89
CA LEU A 187 -15.67 -26.23 4.04
C LEU A 187 -16.89 -27.10 3.71
N GLN A 188 -17.40 -27.06 2.47
CA GLN A 188 -18.54 -27.89 2.02
C GLN A 188 -18.11 -29.20 1.34
N ASP A 189 -16.84 -29.62 1.50
CA ASP A 189 -16.42 -30.96 1.08
C ASP A 189 -17.21 -32.05 1.82
N GLU A 190 -17.62 -33.10 1.10
CA GLU A 190 -18.42 -34.22 1.62
C GLU A 190 -17.74 -34.94 2.79
N LYS A 191 -16.41 -34.84 2.92
CA LYS A 191 -15.67 -35.38 4.07
C LYS A 191 -16.01 -34.71 5.40
N HIS A 192 -16.56 -33.49 5.38
CA HIS A 192 -16.83 -32.73 6.59
C HIS A 192 -18.21 -33.05 7.18
N VAL A 193 -18.21 -33.53 8.42
CA VAL A 193 -19.44 -33.78 9.17
C VAL A 193 -19.60 -32.74 10.28
N GLY A 194 -20.36 -31.69 9.97
CA GLY A 194 -20.64 -30.59 10.90
C GLY A 194 -19.48 -29.61 11.07
N PHE A 195 -19.74 -28.52 11.81
CA PHE A 195 -18.80 -27.41 11.97
C PHE A 195 -17.47 -27.81 12.62
N GLN A 196 -17.50 -28.69 13.62
CA GLN A 196 -16.28 -29.10 14.32
C GLN A 196 -15.32 -29.88 13.42
N SER A 197 -15.84 -30.76 12.55
CA SER A 197 -15.03 -31.48 11.57
C SER A 197 -14.31 -30.52 10.60
N MET A 198 -14.95 -29.41 10.22
CA MET A 198 -14.32 -28.38 9.39
C MET A 198 -13.19 -27.68 10.15
N VAL A 199 -13.43 -27.28 11.40
CA VAL A 199 -12.45 -26.61 12.24
C VAL A 199 -11.23 -27.51 12.49
N GLU A 200 -11.45 -28.79 12.80
CA GLU A 200 -10.38 -29.76 13.04
C GLU A 200 -9.48 -29.95 11.82
N ASP A 201 -10.03 -30.02 10.60
CA ASP A 201 -9.23 -30.13 9.37
C ASP A 201 -8.36 -28.88 9.14
N ILE A 202 -8.94 -27.69 9.33
CA ILE A 202 -8.18 -26.43 9.23
C ILE A 202 -7.05 -26.41 10.26
N LEU A 203 -7.30 -26.84 11.50
CA LEU A 203 -6.29 -26.87 12.55
C LEU A 203 -5.16 -27.86 12.26
N GLN A 204 -5.48 -29.05 11.71
CA GLN A 204 -4.47 -30.03 11.32
C GLN A 204 -3.55 -29.51 10.21
N ILE A 205 -4.11 -28.82 9.22
CA ILE A 205 -3.34 -28.22 8.13
C ILE A 205 -2.53 -27.04 8.66
N ALA A 206 -3.13 -26.15 9.45
CA ALA A 206 -2.43 -25.04 10.10
C ALA A 206 -1.25 -25.53 10.95
N GLU A 207 -1.41 -26.62 11.71
CA GLU A 207 -0.33 -27.19 12.52
C GLU A 207 0.86 -27.66 11.67
N ARG A 208 0.61 -28.24 10.49
CA ARG A 208 1.67 -28.63 9.54
C ARG A 208 2.44 -27.42 9.01
N HIS A 209 1.74 -26.35 8.65
CA HIS A 209 2.35 -25.09 8.22
C HIS A 209 3.18 -24.46 9.34
N LEU A 210 2.64 -24.43 10.57
CA LEU A 210 3.35 -23.93 11.75
C LEU A 210 4.62 -24.73 12.05
N GLN A 211 4.60 -26.06 11.92
CA GLN A 211 5.80 -26.89 12.08
C GLN A 211 6.91 -26.50 11.10
N LYS A 212 6.56 -26.25 9.83
CA LYS A 212 7.51 -25.79 8.80
C LYS A 212 8.04 -24.38 9.10
N LEU A 213 7.13 -23.44 9.37
CA LEU A 213 7.49 -22.06 9.71
C LEU A 213 8.38 -22.01 10.96
N ASN A 214 8.16 -22.89 11.93
CA ASN A 214 8.94 -22.92 13.17
C ASN A 214 10.39 -23.37 12.97
N GLN A 215 10.75 -24.01 11.84
CA GLN A 215 12.14 -24.36 11.54
C GLN A 215 12.94 -23.18 10.98
N ARG A 216 12.28 -22.08 10.63
CA ARG A 216 12.92 -20.92 10.01
C ARG A 216 13.67 -20.11 11.05
N GLN A 217 14.84 -19.62 10.66
CA GLN A 217 15.67 -18.74 11.47
C GLN A 217 15.96 -17.46 10.69
N ARG A 218 16.26 -16.38 11.42
CA ARG A 218 16.72 -15.16 10.78
C ARG A 218 18.14 -15.34 10.27
N GLU A 219 18.42 -14.71 9.15
CA GLU A 219 19.73 -14.62 8.54
C GLU A 219 20.08 -13.14 8.34
N THR A 220 21.36 -12.80 8.41
CA THR A 220 21.84 -11.46 8.06
C THR A 220 21.63 -11.20 6.57
N CYS A 221 20.69 -10.30 6.26
CA CYS A 221 20.31 -9.92 4.91
C CYS A 221 20.76 -8.48 4.63
N PRO A 222 21.16 -8.14 3.39
CA PRO A 222 21.48 -6.77 3.05
C PRO A 222 20.23 -5.89 3.12
N ALA A 223 20.38 -4.63 3.51
CA ALA A 223 19.28 -3.68 3.59
C ALA A 223 18.56 -3.45 2.25
N SER A 224 19.20 -3.79 1.13
CA SER A 224 18.60 -3.77 -0.22
C SER A 224 17.36 -4.65 -0.36
N GLU A 225 17.19 -5.67 0.48
CA GLU A 225 16.02 -6.56 0.44
C GLU A 225 14.78 -5.96 1.12
N LEU A 226 14.91 -4.81 1.78
CA LEU A 226 13.79 -4.16 2.44
C LEU A 226 12.83 -3.53 1.42
N VAL A 227 11.54 -3.70 1.70
CA VAL A 227 10.44 -3.02 1.01
C VAL A 227 9.65 -2.23 2.04
N VAL A 228 9.80 -0.90 2.04
CA VAL A 228 9.23 -0.01 3.06
C VAL A 228 8.09 0.82 2.48
N GLY A 229 6.88 0.61 2.98
CA GLY A 229 5.70 1.41 2.66
C GLY A 229 5.51 2.58 3.63
N MET A 230 5.14 3.74 3.10
CA MET A 230 4.90 4.97 3.86
C MET A 230 3.48 5.47 3.59
N GLN A 231 2.76 5.83 4.66
CA GLN A 231 1.45 6.45 4.60
C GLN A 231 1.29 7.46 5.74
N CYS A 232 0.39 8.41 5.55
CA CYS A 232 -0.04 9.32 6.58
C CYS A 232 -1.18 8.69 7.42
N GLY A 233 -1.29 9.13 8.67
CA GLY A 233 -2.47 8.88 9.50
C GLY A 233 -3.31 10.15 9.63
N GLY A 234 -3.57 10.56 10.87
CA GLY A 234 -4.17 11.87 11.16
C GLY A 234 -3.15 13.00 11.02
N SER A 235 -2.92 13.48 9.80
CA SER A 235 -2.04 14.63 9.56
C SER A 235 -2.46 15.87 10.38
N ASP A 236 -1.49 16.70 10.74
CA ASP A 236 -1.68 17.98 11.44
C ASP A 236 -0.82 19.09 10.78
N ALA A 237 -0.89 20.31 11.32
CA ALA A 237 -0.13 21.45 10.80
C ALA A 237 1.41 21.27 10.86
N PHE A 238 1.90 20.35 11.69
CA PHE A 238 3.33 20.10 11.91
C PHE A 238 3.87 18.94 11.07
N SER A 239 3.01 18.02 10.65
CA SER A 239 3.35 16.81 9.91
C SER A 239 4.27 17.11 8.72
N GLY A 240 3.93 18.16 7.96
CA GLY A 240 4.69 18.55 6.78
C GLY A 240 6.04 19.24 7.05
N VAL A 241 6.31 19.64 8.29
CA VAL A 241 7.57 20.31 8.69
C VAL A 241 8.40 19.49 9.69
N THR A 242 7.91 18.34 10.16
CA THR A 242 8.60 17.45 11.10
C THR A 242 8.71 16.01 10.58
N ALA A 243 7.65 15.22 10.73
CA ALA A 243 7.65 13.78 10.46
C ALA A 243 7.86 13.48 8.97
N ASN A 244 7.14 14.19 8.09
CA ASN A 244 7.22 13.92 6.64
C ASN A 244 8.62 14.21 6.07
N PRO A 245 9.29 15.34 6.40
CA PRO A 245 10.69 15.53 6.00
C PRO A 245 11.65 14.47 6.56
N ALA A 246 11.46 14.03 7.81
CA ALA A 246 12.31 13.00 8.41
C ALA A 246 12.14 11.64 7.71
N VAL A 247 10.91 11.26 7.40
CA VAL A 247 10.58 10.06 6.63
C VAL A 247 11.10 10.15 5.21
N GLY A 248 11.01 11.32 4.57
CA GLY A 248 11.59 11.56 3.24
C GLY A 248 13.11 11.43 3.20
N TYR A 249 13.80 11.88 4.25
CA TYR A 249 15.25 11.67 4.38
C TYR A 249 15.59 10.19 4.59
N ALA A 250 14.83 9.46 5.43
CA ALA A 250 15.00 8.03 5.62
C ALA A 250 14.73 7.23 4.32
N SER A 251 13.76 7.66 3.51
CA SER A 251 13.47 7.12 2.18
C SER A 251 14.70 7.18 1.27
N ASP A 252 15.32 8.35 1.17
CA ASP A 252 16.54 8.52 0.35
C ASP A 252 17.70 7.64 0.86
N LEU A 253 17.84 7.42 2.18
CA LEU A 253 18.84 6.51 2.73
C LEU A 253 18.58 5.05 2.32
N LEU A 254 17.32 4.60 2.41
CA LEU A 254 16.92 3.24 2.00
C LEU A 254 17.16 3.01 0.51
N VAL A 255 16.82 3.98 -0.33
CA VAL A 255 17.07 3.91 -1.78
C VAL A 255 18.56 3.85 -2.09
N ARG A 256 19.40 4.57 -1.34
CA ARG A 256 20.88 4.47 -1.46
C ARG A 256 21.42 3.11 -1.03
N CYS A 257 20.73 2.40 -0.13
CA CYS A 257 21.03 1.00 0.21
C CYS A 257 20.54 0.01 -0.85
N GLY A 258 19.85 0.45 -1.91
CA GLY A 258 19.24 -0.42 -2.91
C GLY A 258 17.88 -1.00 -2.51
N ALA A 259 17.29 -0.55 -1.40
CA ALA A 259 15.98 -0.98 -0.94
C ALA A 259 14.86 -0.39 -1.80
N THR A 260 13.66 -0.95 -1.69
CA THR A 260 12.46 -0.39 -2.31
C THR A 260 11.68 0.45 -1.29
N VAL A 261 11.31 1.66 -1.69
CA VAL A 261 10.42 2.53 -0.90
C VAL A 261 9.15 2.83 -1.68
N MET A 262 8.01 2.73 -1.02
CA MET A 262 6.69 2.99 -1.58
C MET A 262 5.98 4.08 -0.78
N PHE A 263 5.29 4.96 -1.50
CA PHE A 263 4.31 5.89 -0.93
C PHE A 263 3.02 5.77 -1.75
N SER A 264 1.88 5.98 -1.09
CA SER A 264 0.55 5.74 -1.66
C SER A 264 -0.33 6.99 -1.52
N GLU A 265 -1.64 6.79 -1.28
CA GLU A 265 -2.60 7.85 -0.94
C GLU A 265 -2.82 8.87 -2.07
N VAL A 266 -3.42 8.45 -3.20
CA VAL A 266 -3.73 9.32 -4.36
C VAL A 266 -4.41 10.61 -3.94
N THR A 267 -5.45 10.54 -3.09
CA THR A 267 -6.16 11.71 -2.57
C THR A 267 -5.24 12.68 -1.83
N GLU A 268 -4.18 12.18 -1.22
CA GLU A 268 -3.18 12.94 -0.47
C GLU A 268 -2.00 13.41 -1.30
N VAL A 269 -1.96 13.15 -2.60
CA VAL A 269 -0.89 13.66 -3.48
C VAL A 269 -1.43 14.36 -4.73
N ARG A 270 -2.73 14.20 -5.01
CA ARG A 270 -3.39 14.63 -6.24
C ARG A 270 -3.19 16.11 -6.58
N ASP A 271 -3.23 17.00 -5.60
CA ASP A 271 -3.09 18.45 -5.82
C ASP A 271 -1.62 18.88 -6.01
N ALA A 272 -0.67 18.09 -5.53
CA ALA A 272 0.78 18.31 -5.72
C ALA A 272 1.40 17.41 -6.79
N ILE A 273 0.60 16.79 -7.64
CA ILE A 273 1.09 15.91 -8.70
C ILE A 273 2.07 16.61 -9.67
N HIS A 274 1.90 17.92 -9.85
CA HIS A 274 2.79 18.78 -10.63
C HIS A 274 4.21 18.88 -10.06
N LEU A 275 4.42 18.49 -8.79
CA LEU A 275 5.74 18.40 -8.14
C LEU A 275 6.35 17.00 -8.25
N LEU A 276 5.52 15.97 -8.47
CA LEU A 276 5.97 14.58 -8.60
C LEU A 276 6.36 14.24 -10.05
N THR A 277 5.55 14.67 -11.01
CA THR A 277 5.73 14.41 -12.45
C THR A 277 7.08 14.87 -13.02
N PRO A 278 7.67 16.02 -12.63
CA PRO A 278 9.02 16.41 -13.03
C PRO A 278 10.12 15.43 -12.63
N ARG A 279 9.87 14.63 -11.59
CA ARG A 279 10.85 13.76 -10.95
C ARG A 279 10.76 12.31 -11.40
N ALA A 280 9.78 11.99 -12.25
CA ALA A 280 9.68 10.70 -12.92
C ALA A 280 10.97 10.42 -13.69
N VAL A 281 11.46 9.18 -13.65
CA VAL A 281 12.73 8.79 -14.28
C VAL A 281 12.74 8.97 -15.80
N ASN A 282 11.55 8.95 -16.41
CA ASN A 282 11.31 9.17 -17.83
C ASN A 282 9.84 9.59 -18.05
N GLU A 283 9.49 9.96 -19.28
CA GLU A 283 8.11 10.35 -19.63
C GLU A 283 7.10 9.22 -19.49
N GLU A 284 7.50 7.98 -19.72
CA GLU A 284 6.61 6.80 -19.61
C GLU A 284 6.07 6.66 -18.19
N VAL A 285 6.97 6.70 -17.19
CA VAL A 285 6.61 6.72 -15.77
C VAL A 285 5.78 7.96 -15.43
N GLY A 286 6.13 9.12 -16.00
CA GLY A 286 5.38 10.36 -15.82
C GLY A 286 3.93 10.27 -16.31
N LYS A 287 3.71 9.73 -17.52
CA LYS A 287 2.38 9.51 -18.10
C LYS A 287 1.59 8.51 -17.28
N ARG A 288 2.22 7.41 -16.87
CA ARG A 288 1.59 6.41 -16.01
C ARG A 288 1.13 7.02 -14.69
N LEU A 289 1.91 7.93 -14.11
CA LEU A 289 1.54 8.66 -12.89
C LEU A 289 0.28 9.51 -13.09
N LEU A 290 0.13 10.15 -14.26
CA LEU A 290 -1.09 10.88 -14.62
C LEU A 290 -2.29 9.95 -14.82
N GLU A 291 -2.11 8.79 -15.44
CA GLU A 291 -3.18 7.79 -15.63
C GLU A 291 -3.81 7.36 -14.30
N GLU A 292 -3.02 7.14 -13.24
CA GLU A 292 -3.57 6.77 -11.93
C GLU A 292 -4.33 7.93 -11.26
N MET A 293 -3.90 9.17 -11.48
CA MET A 293 -4.64 10.34 -11.00
C MET A 293 -5.99 10.46 -11.70
N GLU A 294 -6.01 10.32 -13.03
CA GLU A 294 -7.23 10.37 -13.83
C GLU A 294 -8.17 9.21 -13.50
N TRP A 295 -7.64 7.99 -13.33
CA TRP A 295 -8.42 6.83 -12.90
C TRP A 295 -9.13 7.08 -11.58
N TYR A 296 -8.44 7.68 -10.60
CA TYR A 296 -9.01 7.98 -9.29
C TYR A 296 -10.03 9.12 -9.34
N ASP A 297 -9.76 10.18 -10.13
CA ASP A 297 -10.72 11.26 -10.36
C ASP A 297 -12.02 10.72 -11.00
N ASN A 298 -11.90 9.82 -11.98
CA ASN A 298 -13.05 9.15 -12.59
C ASN A 298 -13.80 8.24 -11.60
N TYR A 299 -13.08 7.52 -10.74
CA TYR A 299 -13.68 6.71 -9.67
C TYR A 299 -14.56 7.56 -8.73
N LEU A 300 -14.08 8.74 -8.29
CA LEU A 300 -14.86 9.65 -7.46
C LEU A 300 -16.11 10.19 -8.20
N ASN A 301 -15.96 10.55 -9.48
CA ASN A 301 -17.07 11.01 -10.32
C ASN A 301 -18.16 9.94 -10.47
N MET A 302 -17.77 8.68 -10.73
CA MET A 302 -18.69 7.55 -10.80
C MET A 302 -19.41 7.33 -9.45
N GLY A 303 -18.70 7.54 -8.34
CA GLY A 303 -19.25 7.52 -6.98
C GLY A 303 -20.10 8.74 -6.62
N LYS A 304 -20.24 9.73 -7.52
CA LYS A 304 -20.91 11.02 -7.29
C LYS A 304 -20.39 11.74 -6.04
N THR A 305 -19.08 11.65 -5.82
CA THR A 305 -18.39 12.28 -4.70
C THR A 305 -17.22 13.11 -5.22
N ASP A 306 -16.70 13.99 -4.38
CA ASP A 306 -15.54 14.80 -4.71
C ASP A 306 -14.45 14.63 -3.64
N ARG A 307 -13.36 15.36 -3.83
CA ARG A 307 -12.22 15.29 -2.92
C ARG A 307 -12.46 16.06 -1.63
N SER A 308 -13.48 16.92 -1.53
CA SER A 308 -13.68 17.87 -0.41
C SER A 308 -13.92 17.24 0.97
N ALA A 309 -14.20 15.93 1.01
CA ALA A 309 -14.45 15.17 2.25
C ALA A 309 -13.19 14.59 2.92
N ASN A 310 -12.05 14.56 2.23
CA ASN A 310 -10.81 13.95 2.72
C ASN A 310 -10.09 14.60 3.94
N PRO A 311 -10.28 15.85 4.42
CA PRO A 311 -9.70 16.27 5.69
C PRO A 311 -10.60 15.69 6.77
N SER A 312 -10.11 14.66 7.46
CA SER A 312 -10.80 14.06 8.58
C SER A 312 -11.09 15.10 9.67
N PRO A 313 -12.10 14.86 10.53
CA PRO A 313 -12.35 15.73 11.68
C PRO A 313 -11.11 15.97 12.56
N GLY A 314 -10.19 15.00 12.62
CA GLY A 314 -8.91 15.13 13.31
C GLY A 314 -7.96 16.14 12.64
N ASN A 315 -7.89 16.14 11.31
CA ASN A 315 -7.07 17.10 10.55
C ASN A 315 -7.55 18.54 10.79
N LYS A 316 -8.87 18.76 10.72
CA LYS A 316 -9.48 20.08 10.95
C LYS A 316 -9.23 20.58 12.37
N LYS A 317 -9.34 19.70 13.38
CA LYS A 317 -8.97 20.03 14.78
C LYS A 317 -7.48 20.33 14.94
N GLY A 318 -6.61 19.63 14.19
CA GLY A 318 -5.16 19.83 14.16
C GLY A 318 -4.69 21.06 13.37
N GLY A 319 -5.61 21.94 12.94
CA GLY A 319 -5.28 23.18 12.24
C GLY A 319 -4.98 23.02 10.75
N LEU A 320 -5.29 21.85 10.17
CA LEU A 320 -5.30 21.65 8.72
C LEU A 320 -6.73 21.89 8.21
N ALA A 321 -7.01 23.09 7.72
CA ALA A 321 -8.28 23.35 7.04
C ALA A 321 -8.11 23.57 5.51
N MET A 322 -6.87 23.74 5.01
CA MET A 322 -6.53 23.71 3.58
C MET A 322 -5.77 22.46 3.13
N TRP A 323 -6.29 21.84 2.08
CA TRP A 323 -5.71 20.76 1.27
C TRP A 323 -4.23 20.94 0.98
N TRP A 324 -3.87 22.00 0.27
CA TRP A 324 -2.51 22.30 -0.20
C TRP A 324 -1.46 22.42 0.91
N ARG A 325 -1.85 22.63 2.19
CA ARG A 325 -0.89 22.75 3.30
C ARG A 325 -0.29 21.40 3.72
N ARG A 326 -0.84 20.27 3.26
CA ARG A 326 -0.29 18.93 3.51
C ARG A 326 0.86 18.58 2.55
N HIS A 327 0.88 19.18 1.36
CA HIS A 327 1.46 18.57 0.15
C HIS A 327 2.83 19.03 -0.30
N SER A 328 3.60 19.67 0.57
CA SER A 328 4.89 20.21 0.17
C SER A 328 6.01 19.92 1.16
N ALA A 329 5.72 19.01 2.09
CA ALA A 329 6.76 18.27 2.77
C ALA A 329 7.47 17.36 1.75
N PRO A 330 8.81 17.34 1.73
CA PRO A 330 9.58 16.52 0.81
C PRO A 330 9.48 15.05 1.22
N LEU A 331 8.35 14.39 0.92
CA LEU A 331 8.16 12.96 1.21
C LEU A 331 9.08 12.07 0.38
N LEU A 332 9.64 12.61 -0.70
CA LEU A 332 10.70 11.99 -1.45
C LEU A 332 11.62 13.13 -1.86
N ASN A 333 12.93 13.04 -1.64
CA ASN A 333 13.83 14.02 -2.22
C ASN A 333 14.40 13.47 -3.53
N ARG A 334 14.76 12.17 -3.66
CA ARG A 334 15.46 11.68 -4.87
C ARG A 334 15.32 10.17 -5.13
N VAL A 335 14.15 9.70 -5.58
CA VAL A 335 13.93 8.25 -5.79
C VAL A 335 13.59 7.94 -7.25
N LYS A 336 14.17 6.86 -7.79
CA LYS A 336 13.68 6.23 -9.03
C LYS A 336 12.26 5.72 -8.77
N VAL A 337 11.27 6.47 -9.25
CA VAL A 337 9.86 6.10 -9.08
C VAL A 337 9.51 5.07 -10.16
N GLN A 338 9.11 3.87 -9.75
CA GLN A 338 8.27 3.00 -10.57
C GLN A 338 6.84 3.16 -10.04
N LEU A 339 5.87 3.36 -10.93
CA LEU A 339 4.48 3.46 -10.53
C LEU A 339 3.82 2.08 -10.53
N LEU A 340 3.07 1.79 -9.47
CA LEU A 340 2.25 0.60 -9.37
C LEU A 340 0.77 0.97 -9.44
N LYS A 341 0.04 0.33 -10.36
CA LYS A 341 -1.42 0.25 -10.28
C LYS A 341 -1.82 -0.40 -8.96
N CYS A 342 -3.01 -0.09 -8.45
CA CYS A 342 -3.52 -0.65 -7.21
C CYS A 342 -3.25 -2.16 -7.09
N CYS A 343 -2.43 -2.51 -6.09
CA CYS A 343 -2.04 -3.87 -5.75
C CYS A 343 -1.22 -4.64 -6.80
N ARG A 344 -0.41 -4.00 -7.66
CA ARG A 344 0.62 -4.69 -8.46
C ARG A 344 1.93 -4.87 -7.65
N PRO A 345 2.68 -5.97 -7.86
CA PRO A 345 3.99 -6.14 -7.23
C PRO A 345 5.02 -5.20 -7.85
N VAL A 346 6.04 -4.80 -7.08
CA VAL A 346 7.10 -3.86 -7.48
C VAL A 346 7.78 -4.31 -8.79
N ASN A 347 7.97 -5.61 -8.98
CA ASN A 347 8.63 -6.18 -10.15
C ASN A 347 7.70 -6.53 -11.33
N ALA A 348 6.41 -6.14 -11.29
CA ALA A 348 5.52 -6.33 -12.43
C ALA A 348 6.07 -5.54 -13.63
N ARG A 349 6.27 -6.22 -14.77
CA ARG A 349 6.72 -5.56 -16.00
C ARG A 349 5.78 -4.40 -16.33
N LEU A 350 6.36 -3.27 -16.73
CA LEU A 350 5.67 -2.15 -17.35
C LEU A 350 5.22 -2.58 -18.76
N ASN A 351 4.31 -3.54 -18.86
CA ASN A 351 3.67 -3.83 -20.14
C ASN A 351 2.51 -2.85 -20.29
N ALA A 352 2.66 -1.98 -21.29
CA ALA A 352 1.57 -1.23 -21.88
C ALA A 352 0.68 -2.23 -22.62
N ASP A 353 -0.55 -2.37 -22.15
CA ASP A 353 -1.73 -2.72 -22.94
C ASP A 353 -2.92 -1.96 -22.34
#